data_AF-A0A178LGK2-F1
#
_entry.id   AF-A0A178LGK2-F1
#
_cell.length_a   1.000
_cell.length_b   1.000
_cell.length_c   1.000
_cell.angle_alpha   90.00
_cell.angle_beta   90.00
_cell.angle_gamma   90.00
#
_symmetry.space_group_name_H-M   'P 1'
#
loop_
_entity.id
_entity.type
_entity.pdbx_description
1 polymer ?
#
loop_
_entity_poly.entity_id
_entity_poly.type
_entity_poly.pdbx_seq_one_letter_code
_entity_poly.pdbx_strand_id
1 'polypeptide(L)'
;MKLLIGVLTALLCSSFASAQVPQGGTGQPGILMITRGDAYSGSGCDIGLVIQGRLAGTLMAGQSASFNLPPGEIAVSLTSSGPGGCAAPMASSISQSILLTPGEIKQYRIIATEAGYRLAPIPLY
;
A
#
# COMPACT_ATOMS: atom_id res chain seq x y z
N MET A 1 21.36 66.17 -20.26
CA MET A 1 20.06 65.57 -19.95
C MET A 1 20.28 64.07 -19.82
N LYS A 2 20.57 63.57 -18.60
CA LYS A 2 19.62 62.95 -17.65
C LYS A 2 19.15 61.59 -18.18
N LEU A 3 19.92 60.53 -17.86
CA LEU A 3 19.59 59.48 -16.89
C LEU A 3 18.51 58.54 -17.40
N LEU A 4 18.79 57.23 -17.46
CA LEU A 4 18.05 56.20 -16.73
C LEU A 4 18.66 54.82 -16.96
N ILE A 5 19.51 54.47 -16.00
CA ILE A 5 19.88 53.11 -15.61
C ILE A 5 18.60 52.43 -15.11
N GLY A 6 18.27 51.26 -15.67
CA GLY A 6 17.11 50.46 -15.26
C GLY A 6 17.44 48.98 -15.34
N VAL A 7 18.30 48.51 -14.44
CA VAL A 7 18.55 47.09 -14.21
C VAL A 7 17.28 46.53 -13.53
N LEU A 8 16.40 45.88 -14.31
CA LEU A 8 15.26 45.16 -13.79
C LEU A 8 15.69 43.71 -13.51
N THR A 9 16.29 43.50 -12.35
CA THR A 9 16.61 42.18 -11.80
C THR A 9 15.30 41.44 -11.49
N ALA A 10 14.86 40.59 -12.41
CA ALA A 10 13.76 39.67 -12.18
C ALA A 10 14.20 38.60 -11.17
N LEU A 11 13.75 38.76 -9.91
CA LEU A 11 13.87 37.76 -8.85
C LEU A 11 12.96 36.56 -9.19
N LEU A 12 13.49 35.60 -9.96
CA LEU A 12 12.90 34.28 -10.13
C LEU A 12 13.13 33.48 -8.84
N CYS A 13 12.24 33.64 -7.86
CA CYS A 13 12.12 32.71 -6.74
C CYS A 13 11.56 31.38 -7.26
N SER A 14 12.45 30.53 -7.78
CA SER A 14 12.16 29.14 -8.10
C SER A 14 11.91 28.38 -6.80
N SER A 15 10.63 28.17 -6.47
CA SER A 15 10.21 27.27 -5.41
C SER A 15 10.50 25.83 -5.84
N PHE A 16 11.68 25.33 -5.49
CA PHE A 16 11.98 23.89 -5.62
C PHE A 16 11.22 23.15 -4.52
N ALA A 17 10.04 22.62 -4.85
CA ALA A 17 9.34 21.68 -4.00
C ALA A 17 10.05 20.32 -4.06
N SER A 18 10.91 20.05 -3.07
CA SER A 18 11.58 18.76 -2.94
C SER A 18 10.59 17.69 -2.47
N ALA A 19 10.13 16.83 -3.40
CA ALA A 19 9.44 15.61 -3.05
C ALA A 19 10.42 14.67 -2.34
N GLN A 20 10.40 14.66 -1.02
CA GLN A 20 11.18 13.73 -0.21
C GLN A 20 10.58 12.33 -0.36
N VAL A 21 11.32 11.45 -1.07
CA VAL A 21 11.01 10.02 -1.14
C VAL A 21 11.26 9.43 0.25
N PRO A 22 10.26 8.78 0.88
CA PRO A 22 10.45 8.13 2.17
C PRO A 22 11.64 7.17 2.11
N GLN A 23 12.66 7.41 2.93
CA GLN A 23 13.84 6.57 3.04
C GLN A 23 13.47 5.30 3.82
N GLY A 24 12.82 4.36 3.15
CA GLY A 24 12.62 3.02 3.67
C GLY A 24 13.73 2.10 3.19
N GLY A 25 14.51 1.55 4.12
CA GLY A 25 15.42 0.39 3.96
C GLY A 25 16.56 0.55 2.95
N THR A 26 17.81 0.59 3.42
CA THR A 26 18.99 0.52 2.54
C THR A 26 19.15 -0.90 1.97
N GLY A 27 18.43 -1.22 0.90
CA GLY A 27 18.50 -2.54 0.25
C GLY A 27 17.60 -2.63 -0.98
N GLN A 28 17.82 -3.64 -1.83
CA GLN A 28 16.90 -3.93 -2.93
C GLN A 28 15.50 -4.15 -2.35
N PRO A 29 14.46 -3.52 -2.92
CA PRO A 29 13.11 -3.70 -2.39
C PRO A 29 12.64 -5.14 -2.56
N GLY A 30 11.80 -5.58 -1.64
CA GLY A 30 11.03 -6.82 -1.83
C GLY A 30 9.68 -6.54 -2.50
N ILE A 31 9.03 -7.60 -2.94
CA ILE A 31 7.69 -7.58 -3.53
C ILE A 31 6.75 -8.37 -2.63
N LEU A 32 5.72 -7.69 -2.13
CA LEU A 32 4.59 -8.34 -1.47
C LEU A 32 3.43 -8.44 -2.46
N MET A 33 3.05 -9.65 -2.86
CA MET A 33 1.89 -9.90 -3.70
C MET A 33 0.75 -10.46 -2.87
N ILE A 34 -0.42 -9.83 -2.96
CA ILE A 34 -1.63 -10.25 -2.25
C ILE A 34 -2.74 -10.51 -3.26
N THR A 35 -3.34 -11.69 -3.17
CA THR A 35 -4.40 -12.13 -4.06
C THR A 35 -5.70 -12.33 -3.29
N ARG A 36 -6.79 -11.76 -3.80
CA ARG A 36 -8.15 -12.14 -3.43
C ARG A 36 -8.61 -13.21 -4.42
N GLY A 37 -9.02 -14.37 -3.90
CA GLY A 37 -9.60 -15.42 -4.73
C GLY A 37 -10.85 -14.96 -5.47
N ASP A 38 -11.18 -15.69 -6.54
CA ASP A 38 -12.42 -15.58 -7.32
C ASP A 38 -13.61 -16.23 -6.61
N ALA A 39 -13.36 -17.30 -5.86
CA ALA A 39 -14.33 -17.94 -5.00
C ALA A 39 -14.71 -17.03 -3.81
N TYR A 40 -15.99 -17.07 -3.41
CA TYR A 40 -16.54 -16.27 -2.31
C TYR A 40 -15.70 -16.41 -1.04
N SER A 41 -14.92 -15.37 -0.74
CA SER A 41 -14.05 -15.32 0.43
C SER A 41 -14.82 -14.99 1.72
N GLY A 42 -16.11 -15.34 1.81
CA GLY A 42 -16.96 -15.01 2.95
C GLY A 42 -17.71 -13.67 2.85
N SER A 43 -17.48 -12.86 1.80
CA SER A 43 -18.19 -11.59 1.57
C SER A 43 -18.19 -11.15 0.10
N GLY A 44 -19.24 -10.42 -0.28
CA GLY A 44 -19.33 -9.69 -1.55
C GLY A 44 -18.66 -8.32 -1.54
N CYS A 45 -18.18 -7.83 -0.39
CA CYS A 45 -17.47 -6.55 -0.28
C CYS A 45 -16.07 -6.64 -0.88
N ASP A 46 -15.53 -5.50 -1.31
CA ASP A 46 -14.13 -5.40 -1.70
C ASP A 46 -13.22 -5.43 -0.46
N ILE A 47 -11.96 -5.78 -0.64
CA ILE A 47 -11.00 -5.88 0.46
C ILE A 47 -9.96 -4.79 0.32
N GLY A 48 -9.97 -3.83 1.24
CA GLY A 48 -8.92 -2.84 1.40
C GLY A 48 -7.66 -3.46 2.01
N LEU A 49 -6.52 -3.16 1.39
CA LEU A 49 -5.19 -3.54 1.86
C LEU A 49 -4.57 -2.35 2.59
N VAL A 50 -4.38 -2.47 3.89
CA VAL A 50 -3.80 -1.43 4.74
C VAL A 50 -2.36 -1.83 5.07
N ILE A 51 -1.40 -1.10 4.52
CA ILE A 51 0.04 -1.35 4.71
C ILE A 51 0.61 -0.23 5.55
N GLN A 52 1.27 -0.57 6.66
CA GLN A 52 1.82 0.38 7.64
C GLN A 52 0.76 1.43 8.07
N GLY A 53 -0.47 0.97 8.32
CA GLY A 53 -1.58 1.82 8.77
C GLY A 53 -2.21 2.70 7.69
N ARG A 54 -1.81 2.57 6.42
CA ARG A 54 -2.34 3.37 5.29
C ARG A 54 -2.98 2.47 4.25
N LEU A 55 -4.15 2.88 3.73
CA LEU A 55 -4.79 2.18 2.61
C LEU A 55 -3.88 2.26 1.38
N ALA A 56 -3.37 1.11 0.95
CA ALA A 56 -2.44 0.98 -0.18
C ALA A 56 -3.14 0.50 -1.46
N GLY A 57 -4.29 -0.16 -1.32
CA GLY A 57 -5.08 -0.63 -2.45
C GLY A 57 -6.39 -1.26 -2.01
N THR A 58 -7.27 -1.57 -2.96
CA THR A 58 -8.51 -2.32 -2.74
C THR A 58 -8.62 -3.40 -3.80
N LEU A 59 -8.97 -4.63 -3.39
CA LEU A 59 -9.10 -5.79 -4.25
C LEU A 59 -10.55 -6.22 -4.40
N MET A 60 -11.02 -6.25 -5.64
CA MET A 60 -12.23 -6.95 -6.04
C MET A 60 -11.98 -8.47 -6.11
N ALA A 61 -13.06 -9.26 -6.20
CA ALA A 61 -12.94 -10.71 -6.33
C ALA A 61 -12.07 -11.09 -7.55
N GLY A 62 -11.18 -12.06 -7.36
CA GLY A 62 -10.24 -12.52 -8.39
C GLY A 62 -9.06 -11.59 -8.69
N GLN A 63 -8.91 -10.46 -7.99
CA GLN A 63 -7.81 -9.53 -8.22
C GLN A 63 -6.59 -9.81 -7.34
N SER A 64 -5.44 -9.37 -7.84
CA SER A 64 -4.17 -9.34 -7.11
C SER A 64 -3.55 -7.94 -7.17
N ALA A 65 -2.80 -7.58 -6.14
CA ALA A 65 -1.93 -6.40 -6.13
C ALA A 65 -0.53 -6.78 -5.69
N SER A 66 0.45 -6.07 -6.24
CA SER A 66 1.87 -6.24 -5.91
C SER A 66 2.42 -4.91 -5.41
N PHE A 67 3.11 -4.96 -4.28
CA PHE A 67 3.70 -3.79 -3.63
C PHE A 67 5.20 -3.94 -3.57
N ASN A 68 5.90 -2.97 -4.15
CA ASN A 68 7.33 -2.82 -3.98
C ASN A 68 7.56 -2.11 -2.63
N LEU A 69 8.14 -2.84 -1.67
CA LEU A 69 8.28 -2.38 -0.29
C LEU A 69 9.75 -2.44 0.15
N PRO A 70 10.17 -1.51 1.01
CA PRO A 70 11.45 -1.63 1.70
C PRO A 70 11.59 -2.99 2.40
N PRO A 71 12.80 -3.56 2.47
CA PRO A 71 13.03 -4.73 3.29
C PRO A 71 12.81 -4.42 4.77
N GLY A 72 12.31 -5.40 5.53
CA GLY A 72 12.00 -5.29 6.96
C GLY A 72 10.64 -5.85 7.32
N GLU A 73 10.19 -5.55 8.54
CA GLU A 73 8.85 -5.92 9.01
C GLU A 73 7.79 -4.96 8.46
N ILE A 74 6.83 -5.54 7.73
CA ILE A 74 5.71 -4.82 7.14
C ILE A 74 4.44 -5.22 7.89
N ALA A 75 3.80 -4.25 8.55
CA ALA A 75 2.48 -4.45 9.12
C ALA A 75 1.41 -4.37 8.03
N VAL A 76 0.62 -5.43 7.88
CA VAL A 76 -0.48 -5.49 6.91
C VAL A 76 -1.77 -5.89 7.60
N SER A 77 -2.81 -5.07 7.45
CA SER A 77 -4.18 -5.38 7.84
C SER A 77 -5.13 -5.30 6.65
N LEU A 78 -6.28 -5.94 6.81
CA LEU A 78 -7.33 -6.03 5.82
C LEU A 78 -8.59 -5.35 6.37
N THR A 79 -9.30 -4.65 5.50
CA THR A 79 -10.58 -4.01 5.84
C THR A 79 -11.61 -4.30 4.77
N SER A 80 -12.88 -4.31 5.15
CA SER A 80 -13.97 -4.30 4.18
C SER A 80 -14.02 -2.93 3.49
N SER A 81 -14.27 -2.94 2.19
CA SER A 81 -14.37 -1.76 1.34
C SER A 81 -15.54 -1.90 0.38
N GLY A 82 -16.10 -0.77 -0.06
CA GLY A 82 -17.26 -0.70 -0.94
C GLY A 82 -18.45 0.02 -0.32
N PRO A 83 -19.52 0.25 -1.10
CA PRO A 83 -20.66 1.05 -0.68
C PRO A 83 -21.53 0.36 0.39
N GLY A 84 -22.33 1.16 1.10
CA GLY A 84 -23.38 0.66 1.99
C GLY A 84 -22.84 -0.19 3.15
N GLY A 85 -23.38 -1.39 3.32
CA GLY A 85 -23.00 -2.32 4.39
C GLY A 85 -21.52 -2.75 4.39
N CYS A 86 -20.79 -2.51 3.29
CA CYS A 86 -19.35 -2.76 3.20
C CYS A 86 -18.49 -1.64 3.82
N ALA A 87 -19.07 -0.44 4.01
CA ALA A 87 -18.39 0.71 4.61
C ALA A 87 -18.40 0.68 6.14
N ALA A 88 -19.19 -0.23 6.75
CA ALA A 88 -19.05 -0.53 8.16
C ALA A 88 -17.67 -1.16 8.37
N PRO A 89 -16.91 -0.76 9.41
CA PRO A 89 -15.71 -1.46 9.78
C PRO A 89 -16.13 -2.84 10.32
N MET A 90 -16.36 -3.79 9.42
CA MET A 90 -16.11 -5.20 9.72
C MET A 90 -14.72 -5.20 10.31
N ALA A 91 -14.62 -5.55 11.59
CA ALA A 91 -13.44 -5.39 12.43
C ALA A 91 -12.17 -5.50 11.59
N SER A 92 -11.45 -4.38 11.44
CA SER A 92 -10.15 -4.37 10.74
C SER A 92 -9.40 -5.60 11.21
N SER A 93 -9.00 -6.47 10.27
CA SER A 93 -8.34 -7.70 10.65
C SER A 93 -7.13 -7.36 11.51
N ILE A 94 -6.83 -8.22 12.48
CA ILE A 94 -5.59 -8.10 13.27
C ILE A 94 -4.43 -7.97 12.29
N SER A 95 -3.62 -6.92 12.48
CA SER A 95 -2.46 -6.68 11.63
C SER A 95 -1.50 -7.86 11.68
N GLN A 96 -1.06 -8.32 10.53
CA GLN A 96 -0.05 -9.36 10.39
C GLN A 96 1.30 -8.71 10.07
N SER A 97 2.33 -9.04 10.86
CA SER A 97 3.71 -8.66 10.53
C SER A 97 4.27 -9.63 9.51
N ILE A 98 4.73 -9.10 8.38
CA ILE A 98 5.39 -9.84 7.31
C ILE A 98 6.82 -9.35 7.24
N LEU A 99 7.77 -10.22 7.56
CA LEU A 99 9.18 -9.94 7.30
C LEU A 99 9.47 -10.13 5.81
N LEU A 100 9.96 -9.08 5.16
CA LEU A 100 10.34 -9.08 3.74
C LEU A 100 11.86 -8.87 3.63
N THR A 101 12.55 -9.82 3.03
CA THR A 101 14.01 -9.73 2.81
C THR A 101 14.33 -8.99 1.50
N PRO A 102 15.54 -8.42 1.34
CA PRO A 102 15.89 -7.68 0.12
C PRO A 102 15.74 -8.52 -1.15
N GLY A 103 15.01 -8.01 -2.15
CA GLY A 103 14.76 -8.70 -3.43
C GLY A 103 13.79 -9.89 -3.35
N GLU A 104 13.24 -10.21 -2.18
CA GLU A 104 12.31 -11.33 -2.00
C GLU A 104 10.95 -11.03 -2.59
N ILE A 105 10.32 -12.07 -3.15
CA ILE A 105 8.91 -12.03 -3.56
C ILE A 105 8.13 -12.92 -2.58
N LYS A 106 7.25 -12.32 -1.78
CA LYS A 106 6.31 -13.05 -0.93
C LYS A 106 4.91 -12.98 -1.49
N GLN A 107 4.25 -14.13 -1.61
CA GLN A 107 2.89 -14.23 -2.12
C GLN A 107 1.94 -14.70 -1.01
N TYR A 108 0.82 -14.00 -0.89
CA TYR A 108 -0.24 -14.31 0.06
C TYR A 108 -1.59 -14.32 -0.64
N ARG A 109 -2.51 -15.13 -0.12
CA ARG A 109 -3.93 -15.07 -0.45
C ARG A 109 -4.74 -14.61 0.74
N ILE A 110 -5.82 -13.91 0.46
CA ILE A 110 -6.83 -13.57 1.47
C ILE A 110 -7.71 -14.80 1.72
N ILE A 111 -7.87 -15.16 2.99
CA ILE A 111 -8.82 -16.16 3.47
C ILE A 111 -9.77 -15.50 4.48
N ALA A 112 -10.99 -16.02 4.60
CA ALA A 112 -11.87 -15.68 5.71
C ALA A 112 -11.76 -16.72 6.83
N THR A 113 -11.81 -16.24 8.06
CA THR A 113 -11.91 -17.03 9.28
C THR A 113 -13.06 -16.47 10.12
N GLU A 114 -13.41 -17.14 11.21
CA GLU A 114 -14.40 -16.63 12.18
C GLU A 114 -14.00 -15.26 12.77
N ALA A 115 -12.70 -14.95 12.79
CA ALA A 115 -12.16 -13.68 13.28
C ALA A 115 -12.04 -12.60 12.18
N GLY A 116 -12.54 -12.86 10.97
CA GLY A 116 -12.45 -11.96 9.82
C GLY A 116 -11.41 -12.41 8.78
N TYR A 117 -10.97 -11.48 7.94
CA TYR A 117 -10.00 -11.80 6.87
C TYR A 117 -8.59 -11.96 7.40
N ARG A 118 -7.80 -12.85 6.80
CA ARG A 118 -6.37 -12.99 7.07
C ARG A 118 -5.60 -13.29 5.79
N LEU A 119 -4.31 -12.97 5.80
CA LEU A 119 -3.33 -13.37 4.81
C LEU A 119 -2.79 -14.76 5.14
N ALA A 120 -2.94 -15.70 4.22
CA ALA A 120 -2.34 -17.02 4.24
C ALA A 120 -1.23 -17.10 3.19
N PRO A 121 -0.02 -17.61 3.53
CA PRO A 121 1.04 -17.80 2.55
C PRO A 121 0.58 -18.68 1.38
N ILE A 122 0.98 -18.31 0.17
CA ILE A 122 0.89 -19.20 -0.99
C ILE A 122 2.27 -19.85 -1.14
N PRO A 123 2.39 -21.19 -1.07
CA PRO A 123 3.66 -21.83 -1.35
C PRO A 123 4.10 -21.51 -2.78
N LEU A 124 5.31 -20.95 -2.90
CA LEU A 124 6.02 -20.88 -4.17
C LEU A 124 6.61 -22.28 -4.38
N TYR A 125 6.17 -22.95 -5.44
CA TYR A 125 6.58 -24.31 -5.78
C TYR A 125 8.07 -24.40 -6.12
#